data_AF-A0A965BZ47-F1
#
_entry.id   AF-A0A965BZ47-F1
#
_cell.length_a   1.000
_cell.length_b   1.000
_cell.length_c   1.000
_cell.angle_alpha   90.00
_cell.angle_beta   90.00
_cell.angle_gamma   90.00
#
_symmetry.space_group_name_H-M   'P 1'
#
loop_
_entity.id
_entity.type
_entity.pdbx_description
1 polymer ?
#
loop_
_entity_poly.entity_id
_entity_poly.type
_entity_poly.pdbx_seq_one_letter_code
_entity_poly.pdbx_strand_id
1 'polypeptide(L)'
;MFDIGLSEMLMIAVIALVVLGPERLPRVARQVGQWTGKLQRYVTEVKSDINRQMELEELRRLKTQVQDAAQSIESSVQEAVSGAQSELQSIGAEVGLNEAPTDWDAVYAVRRARDRIKDRRIEREKLLGRKRPRRNVYR
;
A
#
# COMPACT_ATOMS: atom_id res chain seq x y z
N MET A 1 -13.96 -13.87 4.61
CA MET A 1 -12.96 -12.92 5.17
C MET A 1 -11.80 -12.60 4.21
N PHE A 2 -11.97 -12.85 2.90
CA PHE A 2 -11.21 -12.16 1.85
C PHE A 2 -12.18 -11.29 1.06
N ASP A 3 -12.71 -10.24 1.68
CA ASP A 3 -13.48 -9.20 0.99
C ASP A 3 -12.51 -8.25 0.29
N ILE A 4 -11.66 -8.80 -0.59
CA ILE A 4 -10.89 -7.99 -1.53
C ILE A 4 -11.86 -7.59 -2.62
N GLY A 5 -12.56 -6.47 -2.39
CA GLY A 5 -13.38 -5.83 -3.38
C GLY A 5 -12.53 -5.22 -4.48
N LEU A 6 -13.21 -4.75 -5.54
CA LEU A 6 -12.57 -3.99 -6.60
C LEU A 6 -11.85 -2.74 -6.05
N SER A 7 -12.35 -2.16 -4.96
CA SER A 7 -11.77 -1.01 -4.24
C SER A 7 -10.39 -1.31 -3.66
N GLU A 8 -10.26 -2.40 -2.91
CA GLU A 8 -9.04 -2.81 -2.24
C GLU A 8 -7.96 -3.16 -3.26
N MET A 9 -8.36 -3.86 -4.33
CA MET A 9 -7.45 -4.21 -5.43
C MET A 9 -6.93 -2.95 -6.15
N LEU A 10 -7.78 -1.94 -6.34
CA LEU A 10 -7.38 -0.65 -6.94
C LEU A 10 -6.41 0.11 -6.01
N MET A 11 -6.68 0.14 -4.70
CA MET A 11 -5.78 0.78 -3.73
C MET A 11 -4.39 0.12 -3.71
N ILE A 12 -4.33 -1.21 -3.71
CA ILE A 12 -3.05 -1.94 -3.80
C ILE A 12 -2.34 -1.64 -5.12
N ALA A 13 -3.07 -1.59 -6.24
CA ALA A 13 -2.50 -1.23 -7.54
C ALA A 13 -1.88 0.18 -7.53
N VAL A 14 -2.55 1.15 -6.89
CA VAL A 14 -2.02 2.52 -6.73
C VAL A 14 -0.75 2.52 -5.87
N ILE A 15 -0.75 1.83 -4.73
CA ILE A 15 0.44 1.73 -3.87
C ILE A 15 1.61 1.08 -4.64
N ALA A 16 1.35 -0.01 -5.37
CA ALA A 16 2.35 -0.68 -6.19
C ALA A 16 2.91 0.24 -7.28
N LEU A 17 2.06 1.07 -7.91
CA LEU A 17 2.48 2.07 -8.90
C LEU A 17 3.39 3.14 -8.29
N VAL A 18 3.12 3.58 -7.07
CA VAL A 18 3.94 4.60 -6.39
C VAL A 18 5.29 4.04 -5.94
N VAL A 19 5.29 2.85 -5.33
CA VAL A 19 6.49 2.24 -4.74
C VAL A 19 7.43 1.72 -5.83
N LEU A 20 6.88 0.97 -6.77
CA LEU A 20 7.68 0.30 -7.82
C LEU A 20 7.85 1.20 -9.05
N GLY A 21 6.87 2.06 -9.32
CA GLY A 21 6.80 2.88 -10.53
C GLY A 21 5.97 2.21 -11.65
N PRO A 22 5.23 2.99 -12.46
CA PRO A 22 4.41 2.48 -13.57
C PRO A 22 5.21 1.76 -14.65
N GLU A 23 6.47 2.13 -14.84
CA GLU A 23 7.35 1.52 -15.84
C GLU A 23 7.88 0.14 -15.40
N ARG A 24 7.92 -0.12 -14.08
CA ARG A 24 8.54 -1.33 -13.51
C ARG A 24 7.53 -2.42 -13.18
N LEU A 25 6.30 -2.06 -12.82
CA LEU A 25 5.17 -2.99 -12.62
C LEU A 25 4.99 -4.01 -13.77
N PRO A 26 4.90 -3.61 -15.05
CA PRO A 26 4.73 -4.57 -16.15
C PRO A 26 5.94 -5.50 -16.32
N ARG A 27 7.14 -5.05 -15.92
CA ARG A 27 8.35 -5.86 -15.98
C ARG A 27 8.36 -6.96 -14.92
N VAL A 28 7.92 -6.63 -13.70
CA VAL A 28 7.77 -7.61 -12.61
C VAL A 28 6.63 -8.58 -12.88
N ALA A 29 5.48 -8.09 -13.35
CA ALA A 29 4.36 -8.95 -13.73
C ALA A 29 4.76 -9.98 -14.81
N ARG A 30 5.59 -9.59 -15.79
CA ARG A 30 6.14 -10.50 -16.79
C ARG A 30 7.08 -11.54 -16.20
N GLN A 31 7.94 -11.17 -15.25
CA GLN A 31 8.84 -12.12 -14.59
C GLN A 31 8.07 -13.15 -13.76
N VAL A 32 7.14 -12.68 -12.94
CA VAL A 32 6.26 -13.54 -12.13
C VAL A 32 5.41 -14.42 -13.04
N GLY A 33 4.81 -13.86 -14.10
CA GLY A 33 4.01 -14.61 -15.06
C GLY A 33 4.79 -15.72 -15.77
N GLN A 34 6.05 -15.49 -16.12
CA GLN A 34 6.91 -16.53 -16.69
C GLN A 34 7.19 -17.67 -15.70
N TRP A 35 7.36 -17.36 -14.41
CA TRP A 35 7.61 -18.36 -13.39
C TRP A 35 6.36 -19.17 -13.08
N THR A 36 5.21 -18.50 -12.93
CA THR A 36 3.90 -19.14 -12.75
C THR A 36 3.55 -20.01 -13.95
N GLY A 37 3.81 -19.55 -15.18
CA GLY A 37 3.56 -20.35 -16.38
C GLY A 37 4.39 -21.62 -16.46
N LYS A 38 5.66 -21.58 -16.01
CA LYS A 38 6.53 -22.76 -15.91
C LYS A 38 6.02 -23.72 -14.83
N LEU A 39 5.65 -23.19 -13.65
CA LEU A 39 5.10 -23.98 -12.55
C LEU A 39 3.80 -24.67 -12.96
N GLN A 40 2.89 -23.95 -13.62
CA GLN A 40 1.63 -24.50 -14.10
C GLN A 40 1.85 -25.66 -15.07
N ARG A 41 2.83 -25.56 -15.96
CA ARG A 41 3.22 -26.63 -16.88
C ARG A 41 3.73 -27.87 -16.13
N TYR A 42 4.61 -27.67 -15.15
CA TYR A 42 5.13 -28.74 -14.29
C TYR A 42 4.02 -29.42 -13.49
N VAL A 43 3.12 -28.63 -12.89
CA VAL A 43 1.95 -29.16 -12.17
C VAL A 43 1.04 -29.94 -13.11
N THR A 44 0.87 -29.51 -14.36
CA THR A 44 0.04 -30.22 -15.34
C THR A 44 0.65 -31.56 -15.74
N GLU A 45 1.97 -31.60 -15.95
CA GLU A 45 2.73 -32.81 -16.27
C GLU A 45 2.68 -33.82 -15.12
N VAL A 46 3.01 -33.38 -13.90
CA VAL A 46 2.94 -34.19 -12.69
C VAL A 46 1.51 -34.67 -12.44
N LYS A 47 0.50 -33.81 -12.60
CA LYS A 47 -0.91 -34.21 -12.49
C LYS A 47 -1.29 -35.27 -13.52
N SER A 48 -0.74 -35.22 -14.73
CA SER A 48 -1.03 -36.20 -15.78
C SER A 48 -0.39 -37.57 -15.52
N ASP A 49 0.79 -37.60 -14.88
CA ASP A 49 1.45 -38.83 -14.44
C ASP A 49 0.77 -39.43 -13.21
N ILE A 50 0.42 -38.58 -12.23
CA ILE A 50 -0.32 -38.93 -11.01
C ILE A 50 -1.71 -39.50 -11.35
N ASN A 51 -2.46 -38.85 -12.25
CA ASN A 51 -3.82 -39.27 -12.62
C ASN A 51 -3.83 -40.59 -13.41
N ARG A 52 -2.67 -41.06 -13.89
CA ARG A 52 -2.50 -42.36 -14.55
C ARG A 52 -2.10 -43.47 -13.58
N GLN A 53 -1.69 -43.18 -12.34
CA GLN A 53 -1.14 -44.17 -11.40
C GLN A 53 -1.69 -44.15 -9.96
N MET A 54 -2.38 -43.11 -9.48
CA MET A 54 -2.67 -42.95 -8.04
C MET A 54 -4.09 -43.34 -7.58
N GLU A 55 -4.15 -44.05 -6.45
CA GLU A 55 -5.36 -44.29 -5.64
C GLU A 55 -5.88 -42.98 -5.02
N LEU A 56 -7.20 -42.86 -4.88
CA LEU A 56 -7.90 -41.72 -4.26
C LEU A 56 -7.38 -41.35 -2.85
N GLU A 57 -6.67 -42.24 -2.18
CA GLU A 57 -6.16 -42.04 -0.83
C GLU A 57 -4.99 -41.05 -0.76
N GLU A 58 -4.05 -41.07 -1.69
CA GLU A 58 -2.91 -40.13 -1.69
C GLU A 58 -3.33 -38.70 -2.07
N LEU A 59 -4.30 -38.56 -2.99
CA LEU A 59 -4.92 -37.27 -3.31
C LEU A 59 -5.63 -36.67 -2.08
N ARG A 60 -6.31 -37.51 -1.29
CA ARG A 60 -6.92 -37.07 -0.03
C ARG A 60 -5.87 -36.61 0.98
N ARG A 61 -4.77 -37.36 1.14
CA ARG A 61 -3.66 -37.01 2.04
C ARG A 61 -2.96 -35.71 1.64
N LEU A 62 -2.71 -35.49 0.35
CA LEU A 62 -2.14 -34.24 -0.15
C LEU A 62 -3.08 -33.06 0.10
N LYS A 63 -4.38 -33.24 -0.13
CA LYS A 63 -5.38 -32.20 0.14
C LYS A 63 -5.41 -31.81 1.62
N THR A 64 -5.41 -32.78 2.54
CA THR A 64 -5.38 -32.47 3.98
C THR A 64 -4.08 -31.78 4.36
N GLN A 65 -2.91 -32.24 3.91
CA GLN A 65 -1.64 -31.57 4.20
C GLN A 65 -1.59 -30.11 3.71
N VAL A 66 -2.10 -29.84 2.50
CA VAL A 66 -2.18 -28.48 1.96
C VAL A 66 -3.16 -27.62 2.76
N GLN A 67 -4.28 -28.20 3.18
CA GLN A 67 -5.28 -27.51 3.99
C GLN A 67 -4.73 -27.16 5.39
N ASP A 68 -4.03 -28.10 6.04
CA ASP A 68 -3.39 -27.89 7.34
C ASP A 68 -2.28 -26.84 7.24
N ALA A 69 -1.46 -26.90 6.18
CA ALA A 69 -0.42 -25.90 5.92
C ALA A 69 -1.01 -24.51 5.69
N ALA A 70 -2.08 -24.40 4.89
CA ALA A 70 -2.76 -23.14 4.65
C ALA A 70 -3.32 -22.54 5.95
N GLN A 71 -3.94 -23.37 6.80
CA GLN A 71 -4.50 -22.95 8.07
C GLN A 71 -3.42 -22.50 9.05
N SER A 72 -2.25 -23.15 9.06
CA SER A 72 -1.11 -22.72 9.88
C SER A 72 -0.51 -21.38 9.43
N ILE A 73 -0.47 -21.13 8.11
CA ILE A 73 -0.01 -19.86 7.54
C ILE A 73 -1.00 -18.75 7.90
N GLU A 74 -2.30 -19.00 7.72
CA GLU A 74 -3.35 -18.05 8.08
C GLU A 74 -3.25 -17.66 9.56
N SER A 75 -3.09 -18.65 10.44
CA SER A 75 -2.89 -18.42 11.88
C SER A 75 -1.66 -17.57 12.18
N SER A 76 -0.52 -17.90 11.56
CA SER A 76 0.75 -17.19 11.76
C SER A 76 0.69 -15.75 11.23
N VAL A 77 0.03 -15.53 10.09
CA VAL A 77 -0.17 -14.21 9.51
C VAL A 77 -1.12 -13.39 10.38
N GLN A 78 -2.21 -13.98 10.85
CA GLN A 78 -3.16 -13.32 11.76
C GLN A 78 -2.45 -12.84 13.04
N GLU A 79 -1.61 -13.71 13.63
CA GLU A 79 -0.85 -13.39 14.85
C GLU A 79 0.20 -12.29 14.60
N ALA A 80 0.93 -12.36 13.49
CA ALA A 80 1.88 -11.31 13.10
C ALA A 80 1.19 -9.95 12.85
N VAL A 81 0.02 -9.96 12.20
CA VAL A 81 -0.77 -8.75 11.94
C VAL A 81 -1.35 -8.19 13.23
N SER A 82 -1.89 -9.03 14.12
CA SER A 82 -2.40 -8.59 15.42
C SER A 82 -1.30 -8.04 16.33
N GLY A 83 -0.11 -8.66 16.33
CA GLY A 83 1.06 -8.15 17.06
C GLY A 83 1.50 -6.79 16.54
N ALA A 84 1.65 -6.65 15.22
CA ALA A 84 2.00 -5.37 14.58
C ALA A 84 0.93 -4.30 14.85
N GLN A 85 -0.36 -4.64 14.81
CA GLN A 85 -1.44 -3.70 15.09
C GLN A 85 -1.42 -3.23 16.55
N SER A 86 -1.15 -4.14 17.49
CA SER A 86 -1.04 -3.79 18.92
C SER A 86 0.14 -2.86 19.20
N GLU A 87 1.29 -3.12 18.57
CA GLU A 87 2.49 -2.30 18.71
C GLU A 87 2.30 -0.90 18.08
N LEU A 88 1.67 -0.85 16.91
CA LEU A 88 1.28 0.42 16.28
C LEU A 88 0.27 1.20 17.12
N GLN A 89 -0.68 0.53 17.78
CA GLN A 89 -1.63 1.18 18.69
C GLN A 89 -0.96 1.70 19.96
N SER A 90 0.01 0.99 20.54
CA SER A 90 0.75 1.47 21.71
C SER A 90 1.64 2.66 21.36
N ILE A 91 2.32 2.62 20.21
CA ILE A 91 3.11 3.76 19.72
C ILE A 91 2.17 4.94 19.39
N GLY A 92 1.03 4.68 18.76
CA GLY A 92 0.01 5.70 18.48
C GLY A 92 -0.58 6.32 19.75
N ALA A 93 -0.73 5.54 20.82
CA ALA A 93 -1.20 6.03 22.12
C ALA A 93 -0.15 6.89 22.81
N GLU A 94 1.11 6.48 22.76
CA GLU A 94 2.24 7.20 23.37
C GLU A 94 2.58 8.50 22.63
N VAL A 95 2.48 8.51 21.30
CA VAL A 95 2.72 9.69 20.45
C VAL A 95 1.47 10.59 20.33
N GLY A 96 0.33 10.18 20.89
CA GLY A 96 -0.92 10.95 20.84
C GLY A 96 -1.60 10.97 19.47
N LEU A 97 -1.31 10.00 18.59
CA LEU A 97 -1.89 9.87 17.25
C LEU A 97 -3.29 9.25 17.25
N ASN A 98 -3.71 8.65 18.37
CA ASN A 98 -5.06 8.09 18.53
C ASN A 98 -6.13 9.17 18.74
N GLU A 99 -5.72 10.41 19.03
CA GLU A 99 -6.56 11.58 18.87
C GLU A 99 -6.37 12.08 17.44
N ALA A 100 -7.29 11.69 16.55
CA ALA A 100 -7.35 12.32 15.23
C ALA A 100 -7.42 13.84 15.45
N PRO A 101 -6.62 14.66 14.73
CA PRO A 101 -6.74 16.10 14.81
C PRO A 101 -8.18 16.47 14.44
N THR A 102 -9.00 16.77 15.45
CA THR A 102 -10.38 17.26 15.24
C THR A 102 -10.38 18.58 14.50
N ASP A 103 -9.23 19.25 14.47
CA ASP A 103 -9.01 20.48 13.74
C ASP A 103 -7.94 20.31 12.63
N TRP A 104 -8.40 19.89 11.45
CA TRP A 104 -7.59 19.93 10.23
C TRP A 104 -7.19 21.37 9.86
N ASP A 105 -7.91 22.40 10.33
CA ASP A 105 -7.52 23.78 10.07
C ASP A 105 -6.23 24.17 10.80
N ALA A 106 -5.96 23.66 12.00
CA ALA A 106 -4.70 23.88 12.72
C ALA A 106 -3.50 23.24 12.01
N VAL A 107 -3.65 22.01 11.51
CA VAL A 107 -2.61 21.28 10.76
C VAL A 107 -2.22 22.03 9.48
N TYR A 108 -3.20 22.64 8.79
CA TYR A 108 -2.97 23.46 7.59
C TYR A 108 -2.74 24.95 7.88
N ALA A 109 -2.97 25.43 9.10
CA ALA A 109 -2.80 26.83 9.49
C ALA A 109 -1.36 27.30 9.32
N VAL A 110 -0.37 26.42 9.52
CA VAL A 110 1.06 26.73 9.32
C VAL A 110 1.35 27.13 7.86
N ARG A 111 0.60 26.56 6.89
CA ARG A 111 0.69 26.93 5.47
C ARG A 111 -0.02 28.27 5.19
N ARG A 112 -1.23 28.47 5.73
CA ARG A 112 -2.01 29.73 5.57
C ARG A 112 -1.41 30.94 6.30
N ALA A 113 -0.76 30.74 7.44
CA ALA A 113 -0.11 31.80 8.21
C ALA A 113 1.08 32.41 7.45
N ARG A 114 1.76 31.61 6.62
CA ARG A 114 2.88 32.05 5.78
C ARG A 114 2.50 33.13 4.77
N ASP A 115 1.29 33.06 4.22
CA ASP A 115 0.83 34.02 3.22
C ASP A 115 0.40 35.35 3.85
N ARG A 116 -0.20 35.32 5.05
CA ARG A 116 -0.56 36.55 5.79
C ARG A 116 0.65 37.41 6.19
N ILE A 117 1.84 36.82 6.35
CA ILE A 117 3.07 37.59 6.62
C ILE A 117 3.55 38.32 5.36
N LYS A 118 3.34 37.74 4.17
CA LYS A 118 3.69 38.41 2.92
C LYS A 118 2.80 39.62 2.69
N ASP A 119 1.50 39.49 2.89
CA ASP A 119 0.52 40.54 2.57
C ASP A 119 0.66 41.79 3.46
N ARG A 120 1.04 41.64 4.73
CA ARG A 120 1.30 42.81 5.60
C ARG A 120 2.53 43.62 5.19
N ARG A 121 3.52 43.00 4.52
CA ARG A 121 4.59 43.77 3.87
C ARG A 121 4.07 44.52 2.63
N ILE A 122 3.09 43.94 1.91
CA ILE A 122 2.48 44.55 0.72
C ILE A 122 1.73 45.84 1.05
N GLU A 123 0.96 45.85 2.14
CA GLU A 123 0.22 47.05 2.57
C GLU A 123 1.14 48.16 3.08
N ARG A 124 2.16 47.83 3.89
CA ARG A 124 3.14 48.82 4.36
C ARG A 124 3.93 49.45 3.22
N GLU A 125 4.27 48.69 2.18
CA GLU A 125 4.96 49.23 0.99
C GLU A 125 4.07 50.14 0.14
N LYS A 126 2.75 49.86 0.07
CA LYS A 126 1.78 50.73 -0.62
C LYS A 126 1.62 52.08 0.09
N LEU A 127 1.60 52.09 1.42
CA LEU A 127 1.53 53.31 2.22
C LEU A 127 2.80 54.17 2.12
N LEU A 128 3.96 53.54 1.89
CA LEU A 128 5.26 54.22 1.74
C LEU A 128 5.58 54.65 0.30
N GLY A 129 4.61 54.54 -0.63
CA GLY A 129 4.74 55.07 -2.00
C GLY A 129 5.86 54.45 -2.85
N ARG A 130 6.42 53.30 -2.45
CA ARG A 130 7.49 52.64 -3.21
C ARG A 130 6.91 51.64 -4.22
N LYS A 131 7.17 51.90 -5.50
CA LYS A 131 6.79 51.03 -6.63
C LYS A 131 7.53 49.70 -6.56
N ARG A 132 6.80 48.59 -6.68
CA ARG A 132 7.37 47.23 -6.66
C ARG A 132 8.25 46.97 -7.89
N PRO A 133 9.37 46.26 -7.76
CA PRO A 133 10.04 45.69 -8.92
C PRO A 133 9.11 44.65 -9.56
N ARG A 134 8.82 44.80 -10.85
CA ARG A 134 8.05 43.82 -11.63
C ARG A 134 8.86 42.52 -11.65
N ARG A 135 8.39 41.51 -10.92
CA ARG A 135 8.95 40.17 -10.96
C ARG A 135 8.54 39.55 -12.30
N ASN A 136 9.48 39.52 -13.23
CA ASN A 136 9.30 38.89 -14.52
C ASN A 136 9.30 37.37 -14.31
N VAL A 137 8.12 36.74 -14.42
CA VAL A 137 7.95 35.30 -14.29
C VAL A 137 7.58 34.76 -15.66
N TYR A 138 8.59 34.61 -16.52
CA TYR A 138 8.55 33.75 -17.69
C TYR A 138 9.99 33.31 -18.00
N ARG A 139 10.37 32.13 -17.50
CA ARG A 139 11.25 31.20 -18.19
C ARG A 139 11.15 29.82 -17.55
#